data_AF-A0A0D6L451-F1
#
_entry.id   AF-A0A0D6L451-F1
#
_cell.length_a   1.000
_cell.length_b   1.000
_cell.length_c   1.000
_cell.angle_alpha   90.00
_cell.angle_beta   90.00
_cell.angle_gamma   90.00
#
_symmetry.space_group_name_H-M   'P 1'
#
loop_
_entity.id
_entity.type
_entity.pdbx_description
1 polymer ?
#
loop_
_entity_poly.entity_id
_entity_poly.type
_entity_poly.pdbx_seq_one_letter_code
_entity_poly.pdbx_strand_id
1 'polypeptide(L)'
;ANSSYLHNRWAQFDLFMFVSHWMSWLLHFYQLLLINFSMISFPYEEWFGVIRSVRPFIIIRLIRLVIKFKLPKARIEQLLKRSSQQVQNVTVFFVFFMALYAIVGIQLFGRMDYHCVLPDTDPNNVTIADLAIPDTMCSLKGGGGYECPGEM
;
A
#
# COMPACT_ATOMS: atom_id res chain seq x y z
N ALA A 1 -17.09 -0.38 -41.06
CA ALA A 1 -17.42 -1.52 -40.19
C ALA A 1 -17.45 -1.03 -38.75
N ASN A 2 -18.58 -1.20 -38.08
CA ASN A 2 -18.90 -0.64 -36.76
C ASN A 2 -17.87 -1.07 -35.71
N SER A 3 -16.96 -0.18 -35.32
CA SER A 3 -16.14 -0.38 -34.13
C SER A 3 -17.04 -0.19 -32.91
N SER A 4 -17.66 -1.28 -32.46
CA SER A 4 -18.46 -1.33 -31.24
C SER A 4 -17.73 -0.63 -30.09
N TYR A 5 -18.44 0.21 -29.34
CA TYR A 5 -17.90 1.00 -28.21
C TYR A 5 -17.09 0.14 -27.23
N LEU A 6 -17.48 -1.12 -27.07
CA LEU A 6 -16.83 -2.12 -26.22
C LEU A 6 -15.44 -2.57 -26.69
N HIS A 7 -14.99 -2.31 -27.92
CA HIS A 7 -13.63 -2.68 -28.33
C HIS A 7 -12.57 -1.65 -27.89
N ASN A 8 -12.98 -0.40 -27.61
CA ASN A 8 -12.07 0.65 -27.20
C ASN A 8 -11.79 0.56 -25.68
N ARG A 9 -10.56 0.18 -25.30
CA ARG A 9 -10.13 0.07 -23.89
C ARG A 9 -10.37 1.34 -23.08
N TRP A 10 -10.25 2.50 -23.72
CA TRP A 10 -10.52 3.78 -23.05
C TRP A 10 -12.01 4.03 -22.80
N ALA A 11 -12.87 3.55 -23.71
CA ALA A 11 -14.32 3.60 -23.53
C ALA A 11 -14.77 2.63 -22.43
N GLN A 12 -14.14 1.45 -22.33
CA GLN A 12 -14.37 0.52 -21.22
C GLN A 12 -13.99 1.13 -19.86
N PHE A 13 -12.85 1.81 -19.77
CA PHE A 13 -12.43 2.52 -18.55
C PHE A 13 -13.44 3.62 -18.18
N ASP A 14 -13.87 4.43 -19.14
CA ASP A 14 -14.82 5.51 -18.88
C ASP A 14 -16.19 4.94 -18.42
N LEU A 15 -16.63 3.80 -18.97
CA LEU A 15 -17.82 3.07 -18.50
C LEU A 15 -17.65 2.52 -17.08
N PHE A 16 -16.51 1.90 -16.78
CA PHE A 16 -16.19 1.40 -15.43
C PHE A 16 -16.24 2.52 -14.39
N MET A 17 -15.61 3.66 -14.70
CA MET A 17 -15.64 4.83 -13.82
C MET A 17 -17.05 5.36 -13.63
N PHE A 18 -17.87 5.40 -14.69
CA PHE A 18 -19.27 5.81 -14.57
C PHE A 18 -20.07 4.90 -13.64
N VAL A 19 -19.95 3.58 -13.82
CA VAL A 19 -20.61 2.58 -12.97
C VAL A 19 -20.15 2.70 -11.52
N SER A 20 -18.85 2.86 -11.26
CA SER A 20 -18.33 3.00 -9.89
C SER A 20 -18.85 4.26 -9.20
N HIS A 21 -18.98 5.38 -9.92
CA HIS A 21 -19.55 6.62 -9.39
C HIS A 21 -21.05 6.47 -9.10
N TRP A 22 -21.79 5.81 -9.99
CA TRP A 22 -23.21 5.54 -9.76
C TRP A 22 -23.43 4.66 -8.54
N MET A 23 -22.67 3.57 -8.41
CA MET A 23 -22.68 2.70 -7.23
C MET A 23 -22.32 3.47 -5.95
N SER A 24 -21.37 4.40 -6.05
CA SER A 24 -20.97 5.24 -4.92
C SER A 24 -22.07 6.22 -4.49
N TRP A 25 -22.82 6.76 -5.45
CA TRP A 25 -23.98 7.62 -5.18
C TRP A 25 -25.14 6.81 -4.58
N LEU A 26 -25.44 5.63 -5.13
CA LEU A 26 -26.45 4.72 -4.58
C LEU A 26 -26.11 4.32 -3.14
N LEU A 27 -24.83 4.01 -2.85
CA LEU A 27 -24.39 3.68 -1.50
C LEU A 27 -24.59 4.85 -0.54
N HIS A 28 -24.30 6.08 -0.97
CA HIS A 28 -24.52 7.27 -0.16
C HIS A 28 -26.00 7.53 0.10
N PHE A 29 -26.84 7.36 -0.92
CA PHE A 29 -28.29 7.46 -0.80
C PHE A 29 -28.85 6.39 0.16
N TYR A 30 -28.40 5.14 0.04
CA TYR A 30 -28.76 4.05 0.93
C TYR A 30 -28.37 4.35 2.39
N GLN A 31 -27.16 4.87 2.63
CA GLN A 31 -26.71 5.29 3.95
C GLN A 31 -27.62 6.38 4.57
N LEU A 32 -28.06 7.36 3.75
CA LEU A 32 -28.98 8.41 4.20
C LEU A 32 -30.39 7.86 4.52
N LEU A 33 -30.88 6.91 3.74
CA LEU A 33 -32.20 6.29 3.98
C LEU A 33 -32.23 5.47 5.28
N LEU A 34 -31.15 4.76 5.59
CA LEU A 34 -31.04 4.01 6.86
C LEU A 34 -31.12 4.94 8.07
N ILE A 35 -30.39 6.05 8.04
CA ILE A 35 -30.33 7.01 9.16
C ILE A 35 -31.67 7.74 9.34
N ASN A 36 -32.30 8.18 8.25
CA ASN A 36 -33.46 9.09 8.33
C ASN A 36 -34.82 8.41 8.36
N PHE A 37 -34.98 7.28 7.67
CA PHE A 37 -36.30 6.67 7.45
C PHE A 37 -36.48 5.30 8.11
N SER A 38 -35.42 4.72 8.69
CA SER A 38 -35.42 3.37 9.30
C SER A 38 -36.19 2.33 8.46
N MET A 39 -36.19 2.50 7.14
CA MET A 39 -37.11 1.82 6.21
C MET A 39 -36.52 0.48 5.73
N ILE A 40 -35.21 0.29 5.88
CA ILE A 40 -34.48 -0.82 5.28
C ILE A 40 -33.76 -1.62 6.38
N SER A 41 -33.97 -2.93 6.42
CA SER A 41 -33.40 -3.83 7.44
C SER A 41 -31.99 -4.34 7.13
N PHE A 42 -31.44 -4.06 5.95
CA PHE A 42 -30.07 -4.45 5.62
C PHE A 42 -29.08 -3.58 6.39
N PRO A 43 -28.08 -4.16 7.08
CA PRO A 43 -27.02 -3.41 7.74
C PRO A 43 -26.04 -2.83 6.71
N TYR A 44 -25.61 -1.59 6.95
CA TYR A 44 -24.50 -0.99 6.20
C TYR A 44 -23.18 -1.47 6.81
N GLU A 45 -22.40 -2.22 6.03
CA GLU A 45 -21.06 -2.64 6.43
C GLU A 45 -20.00 -1.62 5.98
N GLU A 46 -19.02 -1.35 6.83
CA GLU A 46 -17.97 -0.33 6.55
C GLU A 46 -17.20 -0.61 5.25
N TRP A 47 -16.98 -1.89 4.93
CA TRP A 47 -16.23 -2.29 3.74
C TRP A 47 -16.91 -1.89 2.42
N PHE A 48 -18.23 -1.64 2.41
CA PHE A 48 -18.89 -1.09 1.22
C PHE A 48 -18.33 0.28 0.81
N GLY A 49 -17.73 1.01 1.75
CA GLY A 49 -17.01 2.26 1.50
C GLY A 49 -15.86 2.14 0.50
N VAL A 50 -15.31 0.93 0.28
CA VAL A 50 -14.20 0.70 -0.67
C VAL A 50 -14.56 1.13 -2.10
N ILE A 51 -15.83 1.07 -2.50
CA ILE A 51 -16.27 1.56 -3.84
C ILE A 51 -15.92 3.04 -4.03
N ARG A 52 -15.88 3.84 -2.95
CA ARG A 52 -15.53 5.26 -2.98
C ARG A 52 -14.04 5.49 -3.31
N SER A 53 -13.17 4.51 -3.07
CA SER A 53 -11.73 4.58 -3.38
C SER A 53 -11.43 4.70 -4.87
N VAL A 54 -12.39 4.34 -5.74
CA VAL A 54 -12.21 4.39 -7.20
C VAL A 54 -12.33 5.83 -7.74
N ARG A 55 -13.00 6.75 -7.01
CA ARG A 55 -13.27 8.12 -7.47
C ARG A 55 -12.02 8.90 -7.94
N PRO A 56 -10.88 8.88 -7.23
CA PRO A 56 -9.69 9.63 -7.63
C PRO A 56 -9.13 9.23 -9.00
N PHE A 57 -9.39 8.00 -9.49
CA PHE A 57 -8.93 7.56 -10.81
C PHE A 57 -9.50 8.35 -11.98
N ILE A 58 -10.53 9.19 -11.77
CA ILE A 58 -11.03 10.13 -12.79
C ILE A 58 -9.92 11.05 -13.31
N ILE A 59 -8.87 11.31 -12.51
CA ILE A 59 -7.71 12.12 -12.91
C ILE A 59 -6.99 11.54 -14.14
N ILE A 60 -7.02 10.22 -14.35
CA ILE A 60 -6.43 9.57 -15.53
C ILE A 60 -7.07 10.09 -16.82
N ARG A 61 -8.37 10.41 -16.81
CA ARG A 61 -9.07 11.01 -17.95
C ARG A 61 -8.52 12.40 -18.26
N LEU A 62 -8.31 13.22 -17.24
CA LEU A 62 -7.74 14.56 -17.39
C LEU A 62 -6.32 14.49 -17.95
N ILE A 63 -5.48 13.63 -17.38
CA ILE A 63 -4.10 13.39 -17.85
C ILE A 63 -4.09 12.95 -19.31
N ARG A 64 -4.95 12.00 -19.70
CA ARG A 64 -5.07 11.53 -21.09
C ARG A 64 -5.42 12.67 -22.05
N LEU A 65 -6.38 13.52 -21.68
CA LEU A 65 -6.79 14.67 -22.50
C LEU A 65 -5.62 15.63 -22.70
N VAL A 66 -4.97 16.04 -21.61
CA VAL A 66 -3.81 16.97 -21.65
C VAL A 66 -2.66 16.40 -22.49
N ILE A 67 -2.32 15.12 -22.31
CA ILE A 67 -1.24 14.47 -23.07
C ILE A 67 -1.58 14.40 -24.56
N LYS A 68 -2.82 14.04 -24.92
CA LYS A 68 -3.25 13.95 -26.33
C LYS A 68 -3.21 15.30 -27.04
N PHE A 69 -3.50 16.40 -26.34
CA PHE A 69 -3.39 17.75 -26.91
C PHE A 69 -1.93 18.17 -27.15
N LYS A 70 -1.01 17.78 -26.26
CA LYS A 70 0.39 18.23 -26.32
C LYS A 70 1.29 17.35 -27.18
N LEU A 71 0.98 16.06 -27.35
CA LEU A 71 1.89 15.07 -27.93
C LEU A 71 1.17 14.09 -28.89
N PRO A 72 1.75 13.78 -30.05
CA PRO A 72 1.21 12.75 -30.94
C PRO A 72 1.41 11.34 -30.34
N LYS A 73 0.46 10.43 -30.59
CA LYS A 73 0.44 9.07 -30.02
C LYS A 73 1.74 8.28 -30.25
N ALA A 74 2.28 8.32 -31.46
CA ALA A 74 3.51 7.59 -31.81
C ALA A 74 4.72 8.05 -30.97
N ARG A 75 4.82 9.35 -30.67
CA ARG A 75 5.89 9.89 -29.82
C ARG A 75 5.74 9.41 -28.38
N ILE A 76 4.51 9.36 -27.86
CA ILE A 76 4.24 8.85 -26.51
C ILE A 76 4.65 7.37 -26.40
N GLU A 77 4.26 6.54 -27.36
CA GLU A 77 4.60 5.11 -27.38
C GLU A 77 6.12 4.89 -27.46
N GLN A 78 6.82 5.66 -28.28
CA GLN A 78 8.29 5.59 -28.37
C GLN A 78 8.98 6.01 -27.06
N LEU A 79 8.53 7.10 -26.44
CA LEU A 79 9.06 7.59 -25.16
C LEU A 79 8.84 6.57 -24.05
N LEU A 80 7.62 6.01 -23.95
CA LEU A 80 7.29 4.99 -22.97
C LEU A 80 8.09 3.72 -23.19
N LYS A 81 8.24 3.24 -24.44
CA LYS A 81 9.00 2.03 -24.74
C LYS A 81 10.48 2.19 -24.39
N ARG A 82 11.09 3.32 -24.78
CA ARG A 82 12.51 3.59 -24.49
C ARG A 82 12.77 3.75 -23.00
N SER A 83 11.97 4.58 -22.33
CA SER A 83 12.09 4.83 -20.89
C SER A 83 11.81 3.56 -20.08
N SER A 84 10.74 2.83 -20.42
CA SER A 84 10.38 1.59 -19.72
C SER A 84 11.47 0.52 -19.84
N GLN A 85 12.12 0.37 -20.99
CA GLN A 85 13.21 -0.60 -21.12
C GLN A 85 14.41 -0.23 -20.24
N GLN A 86 14.78 1.06 -20.20
CA GLN A 86 15.89 1.53 -19.37
C GLN A 86 15.58 1.33 -17.88
N VAL A 87 14.39 1.73 -17.45
CA VAL A 87 13.93 1.55 -16.06
C VAL A 87 13.88 0.06 -15.72
N GLN A 88 13.34 -0.79 -16.59
CA GLN A 88 13.28 -2.24 -16.36
C GLN A 88 14.67 -2.82 -16.08
N ASN A 89 15.66 -2.48 -16.90
CA ASN A 89 17.02 -2.99 -16.73
C ASN A 89 17.62 -2.56 -15.37
N VAL A 90 17.43 -1.30 -14.98
CA VAL A 90 17.91 -0.77 -13.68
C VAL A 90 17.16 -1.41 -12.52
N THR A 91 15.83 -1.57 -12.64
CA THR A 91 15.01 -2.19 -11.60
C THR A 91 15.39 -3.64 -11.35
N VAL A 92 15.65 -4.43 -12.40
CA VAL A 92 16.10 -5.83 -12.23
C VAL A 92 17.43 -5.89 -11.48
N PHE A 93 18.38 -5.02 -11.84
CA PHE A 93 19.66 -4.92 -11.14
C PHE A 93 19.46 -4.50 -9.67
N PHE A 94 18.63 -3.49 -9.41
CA PHE A 94 18.33 -3.02 -8.06
C PHE A 94 17.67 -4.11 -7.21
N VAL A 95 16.66 -4.81 -7.74
CA VAL A 95 15.97 -5.90 -7.03
C VAL A 95 16.93 -7.05 -6.72
N PHE A 96 17.88 -7.36 -7.62
CA PHE A 96 18.92 -8.35 -7.36
C PHE A 96 19.80 -7.97 -6.16
N PHE A 97 20.27 -6.72 -6.08
CA PHE A 97 21.06 -6.26 -4.94
C PHE A 97 20.24 -6.16 -3.64
N MET A 98 18.98 -5.73 -3.72
CA MET A 98 18.08 -5.74 -2.56
C MET A 98 17.91 -7.16 -2.00
N ALA A 99 17.73 -8.16 -2.88
CA ALA A 99 17.63 -9.56 -2.48
C ALA A 99 18.96 -10.08 -1.88
N LEU A 100 20.10 -9.77 -2.50
CA LEU A 100 21.42 -10.14 -1.97
C LEU A 100 21.66 -9.56 -0.58
N TYR A 101 21.43 -8.25 -0.40
CA TYR A 101 21.61 -7.61 0.90
C TYR A 101 20.58 -8.06 1.94
N ALA A 102 19.37 -8.41 1.53
CA ALA A 102 18.39 -9.01 2.44
C ALA A 102 18.87 -10.37 2.96
N ILE A 103 19.40 -11.24 2.07
CA ILE A 103 19.95 -12.55 2.48
C ILE A 103 21.18 -12.34 3.37
N VAL A 104 22.12 -11.49 2.97
CA VAL A 104 23.30 -11.18 3.80
C VAL A 104 22.88 -10.60 5.15
N GLY A 105 21.89 -9.71 5.17
CA GLY A 105 21.37 -9.09 6.39
C GLY A 105 20.73 -10.09 7.35
N ILE A 106 19.89 -11.01 6.85
CA ILE A 106 19.28 -12.06 7.67
C ILE A 106 20.36 -12.98 8.27
N GLN A 107 21.42 -13.26 7.52
CA GLN A 107 22.48 -14.18 7.96
C GLN A 107 23.47 -13.52 8.94
N LEU A 108 23.73 -12.22 8.80
CA LEU A 108 24.63 -11.48 9.69
C LEU A 108 23.97 -11.09 11.00
N PHE A 109 22.73 -10.58 10.95
CA PHE A 109 22.07 -10.02 12.12
C PHE A 109 21.03 -10.95 12.74
N GLY A 110 20.40 -11.82 11.94
CA GLY A 110 19.37 -12.74 12.43
C GLY A 110 18.18 -12.00 13.03
N ARG A 111 17.61 -12.57 14.10
CA ARG A 111 16.53 -11.96 14.88
C ARG A 111 17.12 -11.21 16.07
N MET A 112 16.67 -9.98 16.25
CA MET A 112 17.04 -9.13 17.38
C MET A 112 15.89 -9.13 18.40
N ASP A 113 15.71 -10.23 19.11
CA ASP A 113 14.61 -10.40 20.09
C ASP A 113 15.05 -10.10 21.55
N TYR A 114 16.33 -9.72 21.76
CA TYR A 114 16.88 -9.43 23.09
C TYR A 114 16.67 -7.97 23.46
N HIS A 115 15.97 -7.73 24.57
CA HIS A 115 15.66 -6.40 25.09
C HIS A 115 16.00 -6.33 26.59
N CYS A 116 16.31 -5.12 27.07
CA CYS A 116 16.45 -4.89 28.51
C CYS A 116 15.07 -4.83 29.18
N VAL A 117 14.90 -5.67 30.21
CA VAL A 117 13.69 -5.74 31.04
C VAL A 117 14.06 -5.55 32.51
N LEU A 118 13.11 -5.36 33.42
CA LEU A 118 13.41 -5.36 34.85
C LEU A 118 13.83 -6.77 35.33
N PRO A 119 14.69 -6.86 36.37
CA PRO A 119 15.25 -8.13 36.85
C PRO A 119 14.21 -9.11 37.43
N ASP A 120 13.07 -8.61 37.90
CA ASP A 120 11.99 -9.42 38.50
C ASP A 120 10.87 -9.79 37.51
N THR A 121 11.04 -9.51 36.22
CA THR A 121 10.01 -9.77 35.20
C THR A 121 10.03 -11.24 34.73
N ASP A 122 8.84 -11.86 34.62
CA ASP A 122 8.69 -13.19 34.02
C ASP A 122 8.85 -13.11 32.49
N PRO A 123 9.80 -13.84 31.88
CA PRO A 123 10.00 -13.82 30.43
C PRO A 123 8.79 -14.30 29.63
N ASN A 124 7.85 -15.04 30.22
CA ASN A 124 6.63 -15.51 29.54
C ASN A 124 5.47 -14.50 29.61
N ASN A 125 5.58 -13.44 30.43
CA ASN A 125 4.53 -12.47 30.65
C ASN A 125 5.10 -11.04 30.77
N VAL A 126 5.82 -10.62 29.74
CA VAL A 126 6.41 -9.27 29.66
C VAL A 126 5.34 -8.24 29.30
N THR A 127 5.24 -7.17 30.08
CA THR A 127 4.36 -6.03 29.80
C THR A 127 5.16 -4.81 29.35
N ILE A 128 4.50 -3.81 28.78
CA ILE A 128 5.15 -2.55 28.35
C ILE A 128 5.81 -1.82 29.53
N ALA A 129 5.35 -2.03 30.76
CA ALA A 129 5.93 -1.43 31.96
C ALA A 129 7.26 -2.07 32.38
N ASP A 130 7.54 -3.28 31.89
CA ASP A 130 8.75 -4.03 32.19
C ASP A 130 9.92 -3.69 31.27
N LEU A 131 9.69 -2.96 30.17
CA LEU A 131 10.73 -2.57 29.22
C LEU A 131 11.42 -1.27 29.66
N ALA A 132 12.69 -1.12 29.27
CA ALA A 132 13.38 0.16 29.35
C ALA A 132 12.65 1.26 28.55
N ILE A 133 12.78 2.52 28.98
CA ILE A 133 12.26 3.69 28.27
C ILE A 133 13.44 4.55 27.80
N PRO A 134 13.70 4.68 26.48
CA PRO A 134 13.07 3.94 25.38
C PRO A 134 13.47 2.45 25.40
N ASP A 135 12.75 1.64 24.64
CA ASP A 135 13.06 0.23 24.47
C ASP A 135 14.46 0.08 23.83
N THR A 136 15.34 -0.67 24.49
CA THR A 136 16.71 -0.89 24.03
C THR A 136 16.93 -2.37 23.75
N MET A 137 17.51 -2.64 22.58
CA MET A 137 18.00 -3.98 22.24
C MET A 137 19.34 -4.21 22.91
N CYS A 138 19.56 -5.42 23.43
CA CYS A 138 20.78 -5.78 24.13
C CYS A 138 21.43 -7.04 23.55
N SER A 139 22.68 -7.27 23.95
CA SER A 139 23.42 -8.49 23.70
C SER A 139 23.78 -9.13 25.03
N LEU A 140 23.91 -10.46 25.03
CA LEU A 140 24.40 -11.19 26.18
C LEU A 140 25.83 -10.74 26.52
N LYS A 141 26.18 -10.80 27.80
CA LYS A 141 27.49 -10.35 28.29
C LYS A 141 28.64 -11.00 27.50
N GLY A 142 29.50 -10.17 26.92
CA GLY A 142 30.60 -10.61 26.05
C GLY A 142 30.24 -10.89 24.59
N GLY A 143 29.00 -10.65 24.16
CA GLY A 143 28.50 -10.83 22.79
C GLY A 143 28.78 -9.66 21.84
N GLY A 144 29.53 -8.65 22.27
CA GLY A 144 29.97 -7.53 21.42
C GLY A 144 28.90 -6.49 21.06
N GLY A 145 27.74 -6.51 21.74
CA GLY A 145 26.67 -5.51 21.61
C GLY A 145 26.48 -4.68 22.88
N TYR A 146 25.36 -3.96 22.96
CA TYR A 146 24.99 -3.20 24.15
C TYR A 146 24.64 -4.13 25.30
N GLU A 147 25.29 -3.97 26.46
CA GLU A 147 24.97 -4.71 27.68
C GLU A 147 24.02 -3.86 28.54
N CYS A 148 22.96 -4.48 29.08
CA CYS A 148 22.01 -3.79 29.95
C CYS A 148 22.70 -3.28 31.23
N PRO A 149 22.28 -2.13 31.77
CA PRO A 149 22.76 -1.67 33.07
C PRO A 149 22.32 -2.63 34.19
N GLY A 150 23.04 -2.70 35.31
CA GLY A 150 22.75 -3.69 36.36
C GLY A 150 21.39 -3.58 37.06
N GLU A 151 20.61 -2.53 36.79
CA GLU A 151 19.22 -2.38 37.28
C GLU A 151 18.18 -2.93 36.27
N MET A 152 18.63 -3.58 35.20
CA MET A 152 17.84 -4.18 34.12
C MET A 152 18.42 -5.53 33.71
#